data_AF-A0A183J8S9-F1
#
_entry.id   AF-A0A183J8S9-F1
#
_cell.length_a   1.000
_cell.length_b   1.000
_cell.length_c   1.000
_cell.angle_alpha   90.00
_cell.angle_beta   90.00
_cell.angle_gamma   90.00
#
_symmetry.space_group_name_H-M   'P 1'
#
loop_
_entity.id
_entity.type
_entity.pdbx_description
1 polymer ?
#
loop_
_entity_poly.entity_id
_entity_poly.type
_entity_poly.pdbx_seq_one_letter_code
_entity_poly.pdbx_strand_id
1 'polypeptide(L)'
;MALPKFRTNASAEKPQHPYYIVYRKLEKIIKRMLDENGGVAVRTVKSFLSKIPSVFTGFDLVQWIHTNIPTDDLTEALHLSHMLASHGYLFPIDDHLLMVKCDNTFYRFQTPYFWPTNCWEPENTDYAVYLCKRTMHNKAHLELEDFEAENLSKLQKMFCRKWEFIFMQAEAQYKVDKKRDRQERQILDSQERAFWD
;
A
#
# COMPACT_ATOMS: atom_id res chain seq x y z
N MET A 1 5.38 12.46 0.80
CA MET A 1 5.67 11.11 1.33
C MET A 1 6.85 11.18 2.29
N ALA A 2 6.62 10.86 3.58
CA ALA A 2 7.69 10.62 4.55
C ALA A 2 8.35 9.36 4.05
N LEU A 3 9.56 9.48 3.54
CA LEU A 3 10.24 8.34 2.97
C LEU A 3 10.80 7.57 4.17
N PRO A 4 10.34 6.33 4.46
CA PRO A 4 11.18 5.44 5.25
C PRO A 4 12.57 5.44 4.62
N LYS A 5 13.61 5.32 5.43
CA LYS A 5 14.98 5.43 4.92
C LYS A 5 15.35 4.11 4.24
N PHE A 6 15.84 4.20 3.00
CA PHE A 6 16.47 3.05 2.35
C PHE A 6 17.69 2.61 3.17
N ARG A 7 17.97 1.31 3.20
CA ARG A 7 19.24 0.80 3.71
C ARG A 7 20.38 1.29 2.82
N THR A 8 20.98 2.41 3.21
CA THR A 8 22.14 3.03 2.54
C THR A 8 23.41 2.63 3.26
N ASN A 9 23.83 1.37 3.09
CA ASN A 9 25.21 1.00 3.38
C ASN A 9 26.05 1.31 2.15
N ALA A 10 26.84 2.38 2.20
CA ALA A 10 27.67 2.89 1.11
C ALA A 10 28.86 1.97 0.73
N SER A 11 28.93 0.73 1.21
CA SER A 11 30.05 -0.17 0.94
C SER A 11 29.80 -1.67 1.24
N ALA A 12 28.55 -2.12 1.35
CA ALA A 12 28.24 -3.52 1.63
C ALA A 12 27.10 -4.00 0.74
N GLU A 13 27.14 -5.26 0.31
CA GLU A 13 26.11 -5.91 -0.51
C GLU A 13 24.71 -5.51 -0.06
N LYS A 14 23.83 -5.20 -1.03
CA LYS A 14 22.44 -4.85 -0.72
C LYS A 14 21.87 -5.96 0.17
N PRO A 15 21.36 -5.60 1.34
CA PRO A 15 20.88 -6.60 2.28
C PRO A 15 19.73 -7.36 1.66
N GLN A 16 19.89 -8.67 1.61
CA GLN A 16 18.92 -9.55 1.01
C GLN A 16 17.94 -10.00 2.08
N HIS A 17 16.65 -9.76 1.85
CA HIS A 17 15.60 -10.28 2.72
C HIS A 17 15.73 -11.81 2.85
N PRO A 18 15.52 -12.43 4.03
CA PRO A 18 15.61 -13.88 4.19
C PRO A 18 14.76 -14.67 3.18
N TYR A 19 13.63 -14.08 2.77
CA TYR A 19 12.71 -14.65 1.77
C TYR A 19 12.86 -14.05 0.36
N TYR A 20 14.01 -13.46 0.03
CA TYR A 20 14.22 -12.74 -1.24
C TYR A 20 13.88 -13.57 -2.49
N ILE A 21 14.21 -14.88 -2.50
CA ILE A 21 13.87 -15.76 -3.63
C ILE A 21 12.36 -15.85 -3.83
N VAL A 22 11.59 -15.92 -2.75
CA VAL A 22 10.12 -15.95 -2.79
C VAL A 22 9.60 -14.63 -3.34
N TYR A 23 10.05 -13.50 -2.81
CA TYR A 23 9.64 -12.18 -3.31
C TYR A 23 9.98 -11.97 -4.78
N ARG A 24 11.15 -12.41 -5.24
CA ARG A 24 11.50 -12.36 -6.66
C ARG A 24 10.55 -13.18 -7.54
N LYS A 25 9.99 -14.28 -7.04
CA LYS A 25 8.96 -15.05 -7.75
C LYS A 25 7.62 -14.32 -7.73
N LEU A 26 7.19 -13.78 -6.59
CA LEU A 26 5.95 -13.01 -6.48
C LEU A 26 5.98 -11.76 -7.36
N GLU A 27 7.06 -11.00 -7.35
CA GLU A 27 7.25 -9.82 -8.20
C GLU A 27 7.23 -10.14 -9.69
N LYS A 28 7.73 -11.32 -10.09
CA LYS A 28 7.61 -11.76 -11.49
C LYS A 28 6.15 -11.99 -11.89
N ILE A 29 5.33 -12.53 -10.98
CA ILE A 29 3.90 -12.69 -11.20
C ILE A 29 3.24 -11.31 -11.30
N ILE A 30 3.51 -10.40 -10.36
CA ILE A 30 2.97 -9.02 -10.38
C ILE A 30 3.35 -8.28 -11.66
N LYS A 31 4.59 -8.41 -12.14
CA LYS A 31 5.00 -7.80 -13.42
C LYS A 31 4.23 -8.35 -14.62
N ARG A 32 3.88 -9.64 -14.63
CA ARG A 32 3.00 -10.20 -15.66
C ARG A 32 1.57 -9.68 -15.54
N MET A 33 1.07 -9.49 -14.32
CA MET A 33 -0.25 -8.89 -14.07
C MET A 33 -0.32 -7.42 -14.49
N LEU A 34 0.81 -6.70 -14.48
CA LEU A 34 0.92 -5.30 -14.90
C LEU A 34 1.15 -5.14 -16.41
N ASP A 35 1.25 -6.24 -17.17
CA ASP A 35 1.46 -6.19 -18.62
C ASP A 35 0.24 -5.55 -19.34
N GLU A 36 0.48 -4.68 -20.31
CA GLU A 36 -0.58 -3.93 -20.99
C GLU A 36 -1.49 -4.80 -21.87
N ASN A 37 -0.96 -5.90 -22.41
CA ASN A 37 -1.66 -6.72 -23.40
C ASN A 37 -2.19 -8.04 -22.82
N GLY A 38 -1.59 -8.53 -21.73
CA GLY A 38 -1.94 -9.79 -21.10
C GLY A 38 -2.13 -9.71 -19.59
N GLY A 39 -2.10 -8.53 -18.98
CA GLY A 39 -2.25 -8.34 -17.54
C GLY A 39 -3.70 -8.27 -17.04
N VAL A 40 -3.85 -7.96 -15.76
CA VAL A 40 -5.15 -7.72 -15.12
C VAL A 40 -5.69 -6.37 -15.62
N ALA A 41 -6.96 -6.33 -16.02
CA ALA A 41 -7.59 -5.13 -16.54
C ALA A 41 -7.75 -4.03 -15.46
N VAL A 42 -6.80 -3.11 -15.41
CA VAL A 42 -6.85 -1.93 -14.54
C VAL A 42 -7.66 -0.82 -15.21
N ARG A 43 -8.63 -0.26 -14.48
CA ARG A 43 -9.56 0.75 -15.02
C ARG A 43 -9.84 1.87 -14.04
N THR A 44 -10.34 2.97 -14.59
CA THR A 44 -10.95 4.04 -13.79
C THR A 44 -12.45 3.82 -13.75
N VAL A 45 -12.97 3.54 -12.56
CA VAL A 45 -14.41 3.33 -12.34
C VAL A 45 -15.07 4.68 -12.03
N LYS A 46 -16.13 5.00 -12.76
CA LYS A 46 -16.91 6.24 -12.57
C LYS A 46 -18.30 5.88 -12.07
N SER A 47 -18.72 6.52 -10.99
CA SER A 47 -20.09 6.55 -10.51
C SER A 47 -20.61 8.00 -10.54
N PHE A 48 -21.88 8.21 -10.14
CA PHE A 48 -22.46 9.55 -10.05
C PHE A 48 -21.73 10.44 -9.03
N LEU A 49 -21.24 9.86 -7.92
CA LEU A 49 -20.63 10.60 -6.79
C LEU A 49 -19.11 10.47 -6.71
N SER A 50 -18.53 9.46 -7.37
CA SER A 50 -17.11 9.12 -7.23
C SER A 50 -16.45 8.74 -8.54
N LYS A 51 -15.16 9.00 -8.63
CA LYS A 51 -14.28 8.51 -9.70
C LYS A 51 -13.09 7.86 -9.02
N ILE A 52 -12.96 6.55 -9.18
CA ILE A 52 -11.93 5.73 -8.53
C ILE A 52 -10.93 5.31 -9.60
N PRO A 53 -9.74 5.94 -9.66
CA PRO A 53 -8.74 5.62 -10.67
C PRO A 53 -7.98 4.34 -10.31
N SER A 54 -7.45 3.69 -11.35
CA SER A 54 -6.44 2.64 -11.30
C SER A 54 -6.81 1.44 -10.42
N VAL A 55 -8.01 0.88 -10.58
CA VAL A 55 -8.49 -0.28 -9.81
C VAL A 55 -8.84 -1.46 -10.70
N PHE A 56 -8.85 -2.64 -10.10
CA PHE A 56 -9.37 -3.90 -10.66
C PHE A 56 -10.23 -4.61 -9.60
N THR A 57 -11.03 -5.59 -9.98
CA THR A 57 -11.85 -6.35 -9.02
C THR A 57 -11.10 -7.59 -8.53
N GLY A 58 -11.47 -8.08 -7.34
CA GLY A 58 -10.93 -9.33 -6.83
C GLY A 58 -11.28 -10.53 -7.71
N PHE A 59 -12.48 -10.54 -8.30
CA PHE A 59 -12.87 -11.52 -9.31
C PHE A 59 -11.93 -11.51 -10.53
N ASP A 60 -11.67 -10.33 -11.12
CA ASP A 60 -10.79 -10.21 -12.30
C ASP A 60 -9.36 -10.69 -11.96
N LEU A 61 -8.86 -10.39 -10.76
CA LEU A 61 -7.54 -10.84 -10.28
C LEU A 61 -7.47 -12.36 -10.16
N VAL A 62 -8.41 -12.98 -9.44
CA VAL A 62 -8.42 -14.43 -9.18
C VAL A 62 -8.57 -15.20 -10.49
N GLN A 63 -9.44 -14.73 -11.38
CA GLN A 63 -9.63 -15.33 -12.69
C GLN A 63 -8.37 -15.22 -13.56
N TRP A 64 -7.69 -14.07 -13.51
CA TRP A 64 -6.42 -13.89 -14.22
C TRP A 64 -5.36 -14.88 -13.72
N ILE A 65 -5.24 -15.06 -12.40
CA ILE A 65 -4.30 -16.02 -11.80
C ILE A 65 -4.60 -17.43 -12.27
N HIS A 66 -5.84 -17.89 -12.13
CA HIS A 66 -6.26 -19.22 -12.56
C HIS A 66 -5.97 -19.48 -14.04
N THR A 67 -6.06 -18.46 -14.88
CA THR A 67 -5.82 -18.60 -16.33
C THR A 67 -4.34 -18.60 -16.69
N ASN A 68 -3.50 -17.85 -15.95
CA ASN A 68 -2.12 -17.54 -16.36
C ASN A 68 -1.03 -18.20 -15.51
N ILE A 69 -1.41 -18.76 -14.36
CA ILE A 69 -0.55 -19.45 -13.40
C ILE A 69 -1.11 -20.86 -13.22
N PRO A 70 -0.27 -21.91 -13.19
CA PRO A 70 -0.74 -23.25 -12.88
C PRO A 70 -1.35 -23.28 -11.47
N THR A 71 -2.66 -23.49 -11.40
CA THR A 71 -3.43 -23.70 -10.18
C THR A 71 -4.45 -24.81 -10.44
N ASP A 72 -4.74 -25.63 -9.44
CA ASP A 72 -5.68 -26.76 -9.51
C ASP A 72 -7.13 -26.28 -9.64
N ASP A 73 -7.50 -25.23 -8.89
CA ASP A 73 -8.83 -24.64 -8.89
C ASP A 73 -8.83 -23.13 -8.52
N LEU A 74 -10.02 -22.52 -8.50
CA LEU A 74 -10.19 -21.12 -8.10
C LEU A 74 -9.85 -20.87 -6.62
N THR A 75 -9.90 -21.88 -5.77
CA THR A 75 -9.54 -21.78 -4.35
C THR A 75 -8.04 -21.57 -4.20
N GLU A 76 -7.23 -22.32 -4.94
CA GLU A 76 -5.77 -22.13 -4.97
C GLU A 76 -5.40 -20.77 -5.58
N ALA A 77 -6.05 -20.37 -6.67
CA ALA A 77 -5.85 -19.03 -7.25
C ALA A 77 -6.21 -17.90 -6.25
N LEU A 78 -7.29 -18.06 -5.50
CA LEU A 78 -7.69 -17.14 -4.44
C LEU A 78 -6.67 -17.16 -3.29
N HIS A 79 -6.13 -18.31 -2.92
CA HIS A 79 -5.09 -18.41 -1.91
C HIS A 79 -3.81 -17.67 -2.33
N LEU A 80 -3.35 -17.84 -3.58
CA LEU A 80 -2.22 -17.08 -4.11
C LEU A 80 -2.51 -15.56 -4.13
N SER A 81 -3.75 -15.17 -4.45
CA SER A 81 -4.18 -13.77 -4.39
C SER A 81 -4.05 -13.19 -2.98
N HIS A 82 -4.47 -13.94 -1.96
CA HIS A 82 -4.28 -13.56 -0.56
C HIS A 82 -2.80 -13.43 -0.19
N MET A 83 -1.94 -14.34 -0.64
CA MET A 83 -0.50 -14.23 -0.38
C MET A 83 0.11 -12.98 -1.02
N LEU A 84 -0.33 -12.59 -2.23
CA LEU A 84 0.14 -11.36 -2.86
C LEU A 84 -0.29 -10.12 -2.05
N ALA A 85 -1.52 -10.14 -1.52
CA ALA A 85 -2.03 -9.05 -0.68
C ALA A 85 -1.30 -8.96 0.67
N SER A 86 -1.15 -10.08 1.38
CA SER A 86 -0.51 -10.11 2.71
C SER A 86 0.98 -9.76 2.68
N HIS A 87 1.62 -9.86 1.51
CA HIS A 87 2.98 -9.38 1.29
C HIS A 87 3.05 -7.96 0.70
N GLY A 88 1.92 -7.24 0.62
CA GLY A 88 1.87 -5.83 0.25
C GLY A 88 2.07 -5.55 -1.24
N TYR A 89 1.85 -6.52 -2.14
CA TYR A 89 1.93 -6.26 -3.59
C TYR A 89 0.66 -5.66 -4.17
N LEU A 90 -0.47 -5.88 -3.50
CA LEU A 90 -1.77 -5.32 -3.82
C LEU A 90 -2.61 -5.19 -2.55
N PHE A 91 -3.64 -4.36 -2.58
CA PHE A 91 -4.44 -4.08 -1.39
C PHE A 91 -5.87 -3.67 -1.74
N PRO A 92 -6.87 -3.98 -0.90
CA PRO A 92 -8.22 -3.45 -1.06
C PRO A 92 -8.21 -1.94 -0.80
N ILE A 93 -8.97 -1.18 -1.59
CA ILE A 93 -8.93 0.30 -1.49
C ILE A 93 -9.69 0.84 -0.27
N ASP A 94 -10.67 0.10 0.23
CA ASP A 94 -11.64 0.54 1.24
C ASP A 94 -11.60 -0.32 2.53
N ASP A 95 -10.53 -1.09 2.75
CA ASP A 95 -10.34 -1.96 3.92
C ASP A 95 -8.87 -1.98 4.33
N HIS A 96 -8.60 -2.12 5.63
CA HIS A 96 -7.25 -2.29 6.20
C HIS A 96 -6.80 -3.76 6.19
N LEU A 97 -7.73 -4.70 6.06
CA LEU A 97 -7.39 -6.12 6.02
C LEU A 97 -6.82 -6.50 4.65
N LEU A 98 -5.53 -6.86 4.59
CA LEU A 98 -4.81 -7.27 3.37
C LEU A 98 -5.23 -8.67 2.88
N MET A 99 -6.49 -8.81 2.48
CA MET A 99 -7.10 -10.04 2.00
C MET A 99 -7.89 -9.83 0.70
N VAL A 100 -7.91 -10.87 -0.15
CA VAL A 100 -8.59 -10.83 -1.44
C VAL A 100 -9.93 -11.54 -1.35
N LYS A 101 -11.00 -10.91 -1.82
CA LYS A 101 -12.31 -11.52 -1.99
C LYS A 101 -12.54 -11.79 -3.47
N CYS A 102 -13.05 -12.96 -3.82
CA CYS A 102 -13.40 -13.29 -5.21
C CYS A 102 -14.76 -12.68 -5.59
N ASP A 103 -14.84 -11.36 -5.56
CA ASP A 103 -16.05 -10.58 -5.80
C ASP A 103 -15.73 -9.23 -6.50
N ASN A 104 -16.66 -8.28 -6.45
CA ASN A 104 -16.51 -6.96 -7.06
C ASN A 104 -15.77 -5.93 -6.18
N THR A 105 -15.16 -6.35 -5.07
CA THR A 105 -14.31 -5.49 -4.24
C THR A 105 -13.15 -4.96 -5.07
N PHE A 106 -12.85 -3.66 -4.92
CA PHE A 106 -11.79 -3.02 -5.68
C PHE A 106 -10.42 -3.12 -4.98
N TYR A 107 -9.41 -3.42 -5.78
CA TYR A 107 -8.02 -3.55 -5.37
C TYR A 107 -7.13 -2.63 -6.20
N ARG A 108 -5.96 -2.30 -5.66
CA ARG A 108 -4.88 -1.59 -6.35
C ARG A 108 -3.58 -2.37 -6.23
N PHE A 109 -2.74 -2.26 -7.26
CA PHE A 109 -1.35 -2.68 -7.16
C PHE A 109 -0.55 -1.68 -6.34
N GLN A 110 0.35 -2.20 -5.52
CA GLN A 110 1.32 -1.40 -4.78
C GLN A 110 2.43 -0.91 -5.71
N THR A 111 2.94 0.29 -5.45
CA THR A 111 4.09 0.83 -6.18
C THR A 111 5.35 0.00 -5.88
N PRO A 112 6.23 -0.26 -6.87
CA PRO A 112 7.50 -0.93 -6.65
C PRO A 112 8.38 -0.30 -5.57
N TYR A 113 8.17 0.99 -5.27
CA TYR A 113 8.82 1.67 -4.17
C TYR A 113 8.54 1.00 -2.81
N PHE A 114 7.32 0.51 -2.58
CA PHE A 114 6.93 -0.12 -1.32
C PHE A 114 7.06 -1.65 -1.31
N TRP A 115 7.65 -2.25 -2.35
CA TRP A 115 7.79 -3.70 -2.39
C TRP A 115 8.74 -4.24 -1.31
N PRO A 116 8.47 -5.42 -0.74
CA PRO A 116 9.28 -6.01 0.35
C PRO A 116 10.77 -6.21 0.01
N THR A 117 11.13 -6.36 -1.27
CA THR A 117 12.55 -6.49 -1.68
C THR A 117 13.39 -5.23 -1.46
N ASN A 118 12.76 -4.08 -1.22
CA ASN A 118 13.46 -2.87 -0.82
C ASN A 118 13.92 -2.89 0.64
N CYS A 119 13.54 -3.94 1.41
CA CYS A 119 13.95 -4.16 2.79
C CYS A 119 13.71 -2.93 3.68
N TRP A 120 12.48 -2.41 3.63
CA TRP A 120 12.07 -1.29 4.48
C TRP A 120 12.13 -1.66 5.96
N GLU A 121 12.72 -0.78 6.76
CA GLU A 121 12.74 -0.85 8.22
C GLU A 121 12.13 0.45 8.77
N PRO A 122 10.81 0.67 8.62
CA PRO A 122 10.18 1.90 9.07
C PRO A 122 10.30 2.03 10.60
N GLU A 123 10.63 3.23 11.07
CA GLU A 123 10.71 3.52 12.50
C GLU A 123 9.36 4.00 13.05
N ASN A 124 9.18 3.90 14.37
CA ASN A 124 8.03 4.50 15.06
C ASN A 124 7.89 6.00 14.78
N THR A 125 9.00 6.72 14.53
CA THR A 125 8.98 8.13 14.14
C THR A 125 8.31 8.31 12.77
N ASP A 126 8.59 7.42 11.80
CA ASP A 126 8.00 7.48 10.46
C ASP A 126 6.49 7.22 10.52
N TYR A 127 6.08 6.24 11.32
CA TYR A 127 4.66 5.94 11.54
C TYR A 127 3.95 7.09 12.25
N ALA A 128 4.59 7.73 13.24
CA ALA A 128 4.04 8.92 13.90
C ALA A 128 3.84 10.09 12.93
N VAL A 129 4.78 10.31 12.01
CA VAL A 129 4.66 11.32 10.95
C VAL A 129 3.49 10.97 10.01
N TYR A 130 3.36 9.71 9.59
CA TYR A 130 2.25 9.25 8.76
C TYR A 130 0.88 9.47 9.42
N LEU A 131 0.69 9.00 10.65
CA LEU A 131 -0.56 9.16 11.39
C LEU A 131 -0.86 10.64 11.67
N CYS A 132 0.15 11.42 12.07
CA CYS A 132 0.00 12.86 12.28
C CYS A 132 -0.35 13.60 10.98
N LYS A 133 0.15 13.15 9.83
CA LYS A 133 -0.22 13.71 8.52
C LYS A 133 -1.68 13.38 8.21
N ARG A 134 -2.11 12.15 8.46
CA ARG A 134 -3.50 11.70 8.24
C ARG A 134 -4.52 12.54 9.00
N THR A 135 -4.25 12.93 10.25
CA THR A 135 -5.17 13.79 11.02
C THR A 135 -5.36 15.19 10.43
N MET A 136 -4.47 15.64 9.54
CA MET A 136 -4.60 16.92 8.84
C MET A 136 -5.59 16.87 7.66
N HIS A 137 -6.01 15.67 7.26
CA HIS A 137 -7.04 15.51 6.24
C HIS A 137 -8.41 15.70 6.89
N ASN A 138 -8.96 16.91 6.77
CA ASN A 138 -10.32 17.25 7.23
C ASN A 138 -11.42 16.58 6.38
N LYS A 139 -11.44 15.24 6.32
CA LYS A 139 -12.44 14.43 5.60
C LYS A 139 -12.76 13.17 6.39
N ALA A 140 -14.04 12.92 6.65
CA ALA A 140 -14.51 11.78 7.43
C ALA A 140 -13.95 10.42 6.96
N HIS A 141 -13.89 10.16 5.65
CA HIS A 141 -13.35 8.90 5.11
C HIS A 141 -11.82 8.77 5.19
N LEU A 142 -11.11 9.80 5.69
CA LEU A 142 -9.67 9.79 5.93
C LEU A 142 -9.34 9.87 7.42
N GLU A 143 -10.37 9.88 8.29
CA GLU A 143 -10.19 9.79 9.73
C GLU A 143 -9.44 8.51 10.10
N LEU A 144 -8.73 8.57 11.21
CA LEU A 144 -8.01 7.41 11.71
C LEU A 144 -8.99 6.37 12.22
N GLU A 145 -8.70 5.10 11.93
CA GLU A 145 -9.38 3.99 12.60
C GLU A 145 -9.06 4.01 14.10
N ASP A 146 -9.90 3.39 14.93
CA ASP A 146 -9.74 3.40 16.39
C ASP A 146 -8.35 2.90 16.83
N PHE A 147 -7.84 1.84 16.19
CA PHE A 147 -6.51 1.29 16.48
C PHE A 147 -5.38 2.26 16.07
N GLU A 148 -5.55 3.00 14.97
CA GLU A 148 -4.59 4.00 14.52
C GLU A 148 -4.57 5.21 15.46
N ALA A 149 -5.75 5.65 15.92
CA ALA A 149 -5.88 6.74 16.90
C ALA A 149 -5.23 6.35 18.25
N GLU A 150 -5.41 5.10 18.70
CA GLU A 150 -4.75 4.59 19.89
C GLU A 150 -3.22 4.56 19.71
N ASN A 151 -2.73 4.09 18.56
CA ASN A 151 -1.31 4.08 18.23
C ASN A 151 -0.73 5.51 18.20
N LEU A 152 -1.42 6.47 17.59
CA LEU A 152 -1.02 7.86 17.58
C LEU A 152 -0.89 8.42 19.00
N SER A 153 -1.86 8.12 19.88
CA SER A 153 -1.82 8.53 21.29
C SER A 153 -0.62 7.94 22.04
N LYS A 154 -0.27 6.67 21.79
CA LYS A 154 0.93 6.02 22.33
C LYS A 154 2.21 6.71 21.83
N LEU A 155 2.29 7.01 20.54
CA LEU A 155 3.44 7.65 19.91
C LEU A 155 3.63 9.10 20.40
N GLN A 156 2.55 9.85 20.59
CA GLN A 156 2.57 11.19 21.18
C GLN A 156 3.17 11.19 22.59
N LYS A 157 2.80 10.20 23.41
CA LYS A 157 3.39 10.02 24.75
C LYS A 157 4.86 9.64 24.66
N MET A 158 5.21 8.70 23.77
CA MET A 158 6.58 8.22 23.57
C MET A 158 7.52 9.33 23.08
N PHE A 159 7.06 10.17 22.16
CA PHE A 159 7.86 11.21 21.52
C PHE A 159 7.50 12.62 21.98
N CYS A 160 6.98 12.79 23.20
CA CYS A 160 6.46 14.08 23.70
C CYS A 160 7.44 15.26 23.52
N ARG A 161 8.75 15.03 23.75
CA ARG A 161 9.81 16.05 23.60
C ARG A 161 10.18 16.38 22.15
N LYS A 162 9.84 15.51 21.20
CA LYS A 162 10.14 15.67 19.77
C LYS A 162 8.87 15.87 18.93
N TRP A 163 7.70 15.94 19.57
CA TRP A 163 6.41 15.95 18.89
C TRP A 163 6.26 17.13 17.92
N GLU A 164 6.79 18.30 18.28
CA GLU A 164 6.78 19.47 17.41
C GLU A 164 7.53 19.22 16.09
N PHE A 165 8.65 18.51 16.11
CA PHE A 165 9.39 18.14 14.89
C PHE A 165 8.62 17.14 14.04
N ILE A 166 7.97 16.15 14.66
CA ILE A 166 7.10 15.18 13.98
C ILE A 166 5.94 15.91 13.29
N PHE A 167 5.29 16.83 14.00
CA PHE A 167 4.20 17.64 13.47
C PHE A 167 4.66 18.51 12.29
N MET A 168 5.79 19.21 12.44
CA MET A 168 6.36 20.04 11.37
C MET A 168 6.70 19.22 10.12
N GLN A 169 7.25 18.02 10.30
CA GLN A 169 7.56 17.11 9.19
C GLN A 169 6.27 16.62 8.50
N ALA A 170 5.25 16.24 9.26
CA ALA A 170 3.94 15.85 8.73
C ALA A 170 3.28 16.99 7.96
N GLU A 171 3.31 18.21 8.49
CA GLU A 171 2.70 19.39 7.88
C GLU A 171 3.40 19.77 6.57
N ALA A 172 4.74 19.71 6.54
CA ALA A 172 5.52 19.97 5.33
C ALA A 172 5.14 18.99 4.20
N GLN A 173 4.96 17.71 4.52
CA GLN A 173 4.54 16.71 3.54
C GLN A 173 3.10 16.89 3.09
N TYR A 174 2.18 17.15 4.01
CA TYR A 174 0.79 17.46 3.69
C TYR A 174 0.69 18.64 2.70
N LYS A 175 1.47 19.70 2.91
CA LYS A 175 1.55 20.86 2.00
C LYS A 175 2.04 20.49 0.61
N VAL A 176 2.98 19.54 0.48
CA VAL A 176 3.47 19.05 -0.81
C VAL A 176 2.41 18.18 -1.49
N ASP A 177 1.83 17.23 -0.77
CA ASP A 177 0.83 16.29 -1.29
C ASP A 177 -0.46 17.04 -1.72
N LYS A 178 -0.80 18.16 -1.06
CA LYS A 178 -1.93 19.03 -1.43
C LYS A 178 -1.79 19.68 -2.82
N LYS A 179 -0.57 19.85 -3.34
CA LYS A 179 -0.30 20.45 -4.67
C LYS A 179 -0.53 19.49 -5.83
N ARG A 180 -0.64 18.19 -5.57
CA ARG A 180 -0.86 17.15 -6.60
C ARG A 180 -2.30 17.14 -7.09
N ASP A 181 -2.53 16.56 -8.27
CA ASP A 181 -3.88 16.32 -8.77
C ASP A 181 -4.66 15.41 -7.80
N ARG A 182 -6.00 15.59 -7.77
CA ARG A 182 -6.87 14.83 -6.88
C ARG A 182 -6.77 13.32 -7.09
N GLN A 183 -6.71 12.84 -8.33
CA GLN A 183 -6.64 11.40 -8.62
C GLN A 183 -5.28 10.83 -8.24
N GLU A 184 -4.21 11.55 -8.55
CA GLU A 184 -2.85 11.15 -8.17
C GLU A 184 -2.71 11.07 -6.65
N ARG A 185 -3.17 12.10 -5.92
CA ARG A 185 -3.16 12.10 -4.46
C ARG A 185 -3.95 10.92 -3.89
N GLN A 186 -5.13 10.61 -4.43
CA GLN A 186 -5.92 9.46 -3.97
C GLN A 186 -5.18 8.12 -4.12
N ILE A 187 -4.38 7.96 -5.18
CA ILE A 187 -3.59 6.74 -5.38
C ILE A 187 -2.44 6.70 -4.36
N LEU A 188 -1.70 7.79 -4.23
CA LEU A 188 -0.55 7.89 -3.32
C LEU A 188 -0.96 7.69 -1.85
N ASP A 189 -2.03 8.33 -1.41
CA ASP A 189 -2.55 8.19 -0.05
C ASP A 189 -2.93 6.72 0.23
N SER A 190 -3.57 6.04 -0.73
CA SER A 190 -3.94 4.61 -0.58
C SER A 190 -2.72 3.67 -0.60
N GLN A 191 -1.69 3.99 -1.38
CA GLN A 191 -0.45 3.21 -1.44
C GLN A 191 0.37 3.34 -0.17
N GLU A 192 0.45 4.56 0.39
CA GLU A 192 1.10 4.81 1.68
C GLU A 192 0.31 4.15 2.82
N ARG A 193 -1.03 4.20 2.80
CA ARG A 193 -1.86 3.45 3.77
C ARG A 193 -1.54 1.96 3.74
N ALA A 194 -1.60 1.34 2.57
CA ALA A 194 -1.35 -0.09 2.41
C ALA A 194 0.09 -0.51 2.72
N PHE A 195 1.03 0.42 2.85
CA PHE A 195 2.38 0.12 3.37
C PHE A 195 2.39 0.03 4.91
N TRP A 196 1.48 0.73 5.58
CA TRP A 196 1.35 0.76 7.04
C TRP A 196 0.30 -0.21 7.60
N ASP A 197 -0.52 -0.81 6.73
CA ASP A 197 -1.42 -1.92 7.05
C ASP A 197 -0.65 -3.23 7.25
#